data_AF-A0A944NVJ0-F1
#
_entry.id   AF-A0A944NVJ0-F1
#
_cell.length_a   1.000
_cell.length_b   1.000
_cell.length_c   1.000
_cell.angle_alpha   90.00
_cell.angle_beta   90.00
_cell.angle_gamma   90.00
#
_symmetry.space_group_name_H-M   'P 1'
#
loop_
_entity.id
_entity.type
_entity.pdbx_description
1 polymer ?
#
loop_
_entity_poly.entity_id
_entity_poly.type
_entity_poly.pdbx_seq_one_letter_code
_entity_poly.pdbx_strand_id
1 'polypeptide(L)'
;MSGRQIIGIHGLANKPEEVELAEFWHSSLQEGLEKNSGINIDALPFTSVYWANVLYPLPDTNYDAYRPAPAGALKTYEAGTLDSIRAGVGDVVGNGLDWLKEHFNLGALADGVLEAKLNDLSRYYEEEAIRDELRRRLRNTLLDHDGESIMLICHSMGT
;
A
#
# COMPACT_ATOMS: atom_id res chain seq x y z
N MET A 1 13.43 19.78 16.04
CA MET A 1 13.54 19.37 14.62
C MET A 1 12.40 18.40 14.38
N SER A 2 11.50 18.66 13.44
CA SER A 2 10.41 17.73 13.10
C SER A 2 11.01 16.45 12.53
N GLY A 3 10.62 15.28 13.06
CA GLY A 3 10.94 13.97 12.48
C GLY A 3 10.30 13.81 11.09
N ARG A 4 10.67 12.75 10.37
CA ARG A 4 10.06 12.35 9.10
C ARG A 4 9.74 10.87 9.17
N GLN A 5 8.59 10.50 8.67
CA GLN A 5 8.12 9.12 8.69
C GLN A 5 7.47 8.75 7.37
N ILE A 6 7.78 7.55 6.87
CA ILE A 6 7.04 6.90 5.79
C ILE A 6 6.11 5.87 6.43
N ILE A 7 4.83 5.94 6.12
CA ILE A 7 3.84 4.96 6.57
C ILE A 7 3.33 4.24 5.33
N GLY A 8 3.45 2.91 5.30
CA GLY A 8 2.94 2.07 4.21
C GLY A 8 1.67 1.34 4.62
N ILE A 9 0.66 1.36 3.77
CA ILE A 9 -0.54 0.51 3.90
C ILE A 9 -0.62 -0.41 2.68
N HIS A 10 -0.60 -1.72 2.93
CA HIS A 10 -0.74 -2.69 1.86
C HIS A 10 -2.20 -2.78 1.35
N GLY A 11 -2.36 -3.22 0.10
CA GLY A 11 -3.68 -3.46 -0.48
C GLY A 11 -4.34 -4.77 -0.01
N LEU A 12 -5.52 -5.04 -0.57
CA LEU A 12 -6.32 -6.25 -0.34
C LEU A 12 -5.58 -7.57 -0.64
N ALA A 13 -6.26 -8.68 -0.32
CA ALA A 13 -5.78 -10.05 -0.31
C ALA A 13 -4.89 -10.34 0.90
N ASN A 14 -4.74 -11.64 1.18
CA ASN A 14 -3.82 -12.10 2.21
C ASN A 14 -2.38 -11.64 1.92
N LYS A 15 -1.56 -11.59 2.96
CA LYS A 15 -0.17 -11.13 2.90
C LYS A 15 0.74 -12.10 3.66
N PRO A 16 2.04 -12.10 3.35
CA PRO A 16 3.03 -12.73 4.23
C PRO A 16 2.99 -12.11 5.63
N GLU A 17 3.75 -12.68 6.55
CA GLU A 17 3.93 -12.14 7.90
C GLU A 17 4.30 -10.66 7.89
N GLU A 18 3.83 -9.91 8.89
CA GLU A 18 3.97 -8.46 8.96
C GLU A 18 5.43 -7.99 8.84
N VAL A 19 6.34 -8.67 9.54
CA VAL A 19 7.77 -8.39 9.52
C VAL A 19 8.36 -8.60 8.12
N GLU A 20 7.98 -9.70 7.46
CA GLU A 20 8.48 -10.01 6.13
C GLU A 20 7.96 -9.03 5.08
N LEU A 21 6.68 -8.66 5.16
CA LEU A 21 6.12 -7.63 4.29
C LEU A 21 6.84 -6.28 4.50
N ALA A 22 7.11 -5.90 5.75
CA ALA A 22 7.82 -4.66 6.06
C ALA A 22 9.24 -4.65 5.46
N GLU A 23 9.96 -5.78 5.51
CA GLU A 23 11.28 -5.93 4.86
C GLU A 23 11.19 -5.81 3.34
N PHE A 24 10.13 -6.32 2.72
CA PHE A 24 9.90 -6.13 1.28
C PHE A 24 9.68 -4.66 0.92
N TRP A 25 8.90 -3.94 1.72
CA TRP A 25 8.73 -2.49 1.55
C TRP A 25 10.05 -1.75 1.72
N HIS A 26 10.79 -2.04 2.79
CA HIS A 26 12.09 -1.43 3.06
C HIS A 26 13.05 -1.64 1.88
N SER A 27 13.19 -2.88 1.43
CA SER A 27 14.07 -3.25 0.31
C SER A 27 13.67 -2.56 -1.00
N SER A 28 12.37 -2.51 -1.29
CA SER A 28 11.84 -1.86 -2.51
C SER A 28 12.06 -0.35 -2.50
N LEU A 29 11.82 0.31 -1.36
CA LEU A 29 12.00 1.75 -1.20
C LEU A 29 13.48 2.13 -1.30
N GLN A 30 14.35 1.37 -0.63
CA GLN A 30 15.79 1.59 -0.69
C GLN A 30 16.33 1.41 -2.11
N GLU A 31 15.95 0.32 -2.80
CA GLU A 31 16.35 0.10 -4.20
C GLU A 31 15.88 1.24 -5.11
N GLY A 32 14.64 1.70 -4.94
CA GLY A 32 14.07 2.80 -5.72
C GLY A 32 14.81 4.13 -5.50
N LEU A 33 15.12 4.47 -4.25
CA LEU A 33 15.85 5.68 -3.89
C LEU A 33 17.29 5.66 -4.42
N GLU A 34 17.97 4.53 -4.29
CA GLU A 34 19.33 4.36 -4.79
C GLU A 34 19.37 4.47 -6.32
N LYS A 35 18.55 3.67 -7.02
CA LYS A 35 18.62 3.57 -8.49
C LYS A 35 18.05 4.80 -9.21
N ASN A 36 17.01 5.44 -8.68
CA ASN A 36 16.37 6.58 -9.36
C ASN A 36 16.90 7.95 -8.91
N SER A 37 17.46 8.06 -7.70
CA SER A 37 17.86 9.35 -7.13
C SER A 37 19.30 9.37 -6.62
N GLY A 38 20.02 8.24 -6.63
CA GLY A 38 21.36 8.13 -6.06
C GLY A 38 21.38 8.34 -4.54
N ILE A 39 20.22 8.23 -3.88
CA ILE A 39 20.08 8.46 -2.45
C ILE A 39 20.26 7.13 -1.72
N ASN A 40 21.28 7.06 -0.88
CA ASN A 40 21.50 5.96 0.06
C ASN A 40 21.16 6.42 1.46
N ILE A 41 20.25 5.71 2.13
CA ILE A 41 19.80 6.02 3.49
C ILE A 41 20.16 4.83 4.37
N ASP A 42 20.91 5.07 5.45
CA ASP A 42 21.34 4.01 6.38
C ASP A 42 20.18 3.41 7.16
N ALA A 43 19.17 4.22 7.49
CA ALA A 43 17.95 3.79 8.16
C ALA A 43 16.74 4.53 7.57
N LEU A 44 15.92 3.81 6.79
CA LEU A 44 14.69 4.35 6.24
C LEU A 44 13.62 4.41 7.36
N PRO A 45 13.08 5.61 7.71
CA PRO A 45 12.03 5.70 8.71
C PRO A 45 10.71 5.20 8.11
N PHE A 46 10.48 3.89 8.19
CA PHE A 46 9.32 3.22 7.60
C PHE A 46 8.52 2.44 8.66
N THR A 47 7.20 2.61 8.63
CA THR A 47 6.26 1.86 9.48
C THR A 47 5.19 1.25 8.58
N SER A 48 4.99 -0.05 8.68
CA SER A 48 3.92 -0.77 7.97
C SER A 48 2.66 -0.78 8.81
N VAL A 49 1.52 -0.43 8.23
CA VAL A 49 0.21 -0.68 8.81
C VAL A 49 -0.30 -1.99 8.23
N TYR A 50 -0.27 -3.04 9.03
CA TYR A 50 -0.65 -4.38 8.63
C TYR A 50 -2.15 -4.63 8.87
N TRP A 51 -2.88 -4.94 7.81
CA TRP A 51 -4.33 -5.23 7.82
C TRP A 51 -4.65 -6.71 7.63
N ALA A 52 -3.72 -7.50 7.05
CA ALA A 52 -4.06 -8.85 6.61
C ALA A 52 -4.51 -9.76 7.77
N ASN A 53 -3.91 -9.67 8.96
CA ASN A 53 -4.34 -10.47 10.12
C ASN A 53 -5.72 -10.09 10.70
N VAL A 54 -6.34 -9.00 10.26
CA VAL A 54 -7.74 -8.67 10.61
C VAL A 54 -8.71 -9.41 9.68
N LEU A 55 -8.32 -9.55 8.41
CA LEU A 55 -9.13 -10.18 7.37
C LEU A 55 -8.87 -11.69 7.29
N TYR A 56 -7.68 -12.15 7.64
CA TYR A 56 -7.24 -13.53 7.48
C TYR A 56 -6.68 -14.07 8.82
N PRO A 57 -7.01 -15.31 9.20
CA PRO A 57 -6.54 -15.89 10.45
C PRO A 57 -5.06 -16.30 10.43
N LEU A 58 -4.52 -16.57 9.25
CA LEU A 58 -3.14 -16.99 9.03
C LEU A 58 -2.55 -16.21 7.84
N PRO A 59 -1.24 -15.89 7.88
CA PRO A 59 -0.57 -15.26 6.75
C PRO A 59 -0.62 -16.15 5.50
N ASP A 60 -0.46 -15.52 4.35
CA ASP A 60 -0.22 -16.22 3.11
C ASP A 60 1.17 -16.85 3.13
N THR A 61 1.28 -18.10 2.69
CA THR A 61 2.56 -18.80 2.51
C THR A 61 2.96 -18.90 1.03
N ASN A 62 2.09 -18.47 0.11
CA ASN A 62 2.31 -18.49 -1.32
C ASN A 62 2.14 -17.07 -1.92
N TYR A 63 3.08 -16.19 -1.55
CA TYR A 63 3.11 -14.79 -1.96
C TYR A 63 4.27 -14.52 -2.92
N ASP A 64 4.16 -13.43 -3.69
CA ASP A 64 5.25 -12.94 -4.52
C ASP A 64 6.20 -12.08 -3.67
N ALA A 65 7.31 -12.69 -3.23
CA ALA A 65 8.32 -12.02 -2.44
C ALA A 65 9.05 -10.93 -3.24
N TYR A 66 9.58 -9.92 -2.53
CA TYR A 66 10.42 -8.90 -3.14
C TYR A 66 11.59 -9.53 -3.92
N ARG A 67 11.83 -9.01 -5.11
CA ARG A 67 12.99 -9.34 -5.95
C ARG A 67 13.58 -8.04 -6.48
N PRO A 68 14.90 -7.86 -6.43
CA PRO A 68 15.55 -6.69 -6.99
C PRO A 68 15.15 -6.48 -8.45
N ALA A 69 14.86 -5.23 -8.81
CA ALA A 69 14.51 -4.85 -10.16
C ALA A 69 15.69 -5.14 -11.12
N PRO A 70 15.45 -5.83 -12.26
CA PRO A 70 16.45 -5.99 -13.31
C PRO A 70 17.02 -4.64 -13.77
N ALA A 71 18.26 -4.63 -14.27
CA ALA A 71 18.87 -3.42 -14.79
C ALA A 71 17.98 -2.77 -15.87
N GLY A 72 17.68 -1.48 -15.70
CA GLY A 72 16.80 -0.72 -16.60
C GLY A 72 15.30 -0.94 -16.42
N ALA A 73 14.86 -1.78 -15.47
CA ALA A 73 13.43 -1.98 -15.19
C ALA A 73 12.79 -0.79 -14.45
N LEU A 74 13.55 -0.13 -13.57
CA LEU A 74 13.10 1.09 -12.90
C LEU A 74 13.25 2.27 -13.85
N LYS A 75 12.10 2.82 -14.26
CA LYS A 75 12.05 4.03 -15.07
C LYS A 75 12.08 5.24 -14.15
N THR A 76 12.97 6.18 -14.45
CA THR A 76 13.01 7.46 -13.75
C THR A 76 11.73 8.22 -14.05
N TYR A 77 11.11 8.79 -13.02
CA TYR A 77 9.93 9.63 -13.22
C TYR A 77 10.35 10.94 -13.89
N GLU A 78 9.80 11.24 -15.07
CA GLU A 78 9.92 12.56 -15.70
C GLU A 78 8.61 13.33 -15.51
N ALA A 79 8.69 14.43 -14.77
CA ALA A 79 7.53 15.28 -14.49
C ALA A 79 6.98 15.88 -15.79
N GLY A 80 5.87 15.33 -16.27
CA GLY A 80 5.13 15.83 -17.44
C GLY A 80 4.00 16.77 -17.06
N THR A 81 3.54 17.58 -18.01
CA THR A 81 2.42 18.55 -17.87
C THR A 81 1.07 17.96 -17.46
N LEU A 82 0.92 16.62 -17.45
CA LEU A 82 -0.29 15.91 -17.04
C LEU A 82 -0.47 15.80 -15.51
N ASP A 83 0.58 16.01 -14.71
CA ASP A 83 0.52 15.90 -13.25
C ASP A 83 -0.38 16.96 -12.59
N SER A 84 -0.48 18.14 -13.21
CA SER A 84 -1.35 19.23 -12.76
C SER A 84 -2.84 18.87 -12.76
N ILE A 85 -3.23 17.81 -13.50
CA ILE A 85 -4.62 17.36 -13.62
C ILE A 85 -4.94 16.27 -12.56
N ARG A 86 -3.92 15.53 -12.08
CA ARG A 86 -4.13 14.40 -11.17
C ARG A 86 -4.30 14.80 -9.71
N ALA A 87 -3.92 16.02 -9.33
CA ALA A 87 -4.06 16.58 -7.99
C ALA A 87 -5.53 16.85 -7.54
N GLY A 88 -6.52 16.58 -8.41
CA GLY A 88 -7.91 17.02 -8.24
C GLY A 88 -8.97 15.93 -8.00
N VAL A 89 -8.63 14.70 -7.60
CA VAL A 89 -9.65 13.66 -7.37
C VAL A 89 -9.97 13.54 -5.87
N GLY A 90 -10.63 14.56 -5.34
CA GLY A 90 -11.40 14.45 -4.11
C GLY A 90 -12.81 14.01 -4.45
N ASP A 91 -13.11 12.72 -4.31
CA ASP A 91 -14.45 12.17 -4.02
C ASP A 91 -14.38 10.64 -3.90
N VAL A 92 -13.85 10.17 -2.78
CA VAL A 92 -13.74 8.74 -2.43
C VAL A 92 -14.82 8.40 -1.39
N VAL A 93 -16.09 8.38 -1.79
CA VAL A 93 -17.16 7.77 -0.94
C VAL A 93 -18.16 6.94 -1.75
N GLY A 94 -18.37 7.21 -3.05
CA GLY A 94 -19.33 6.45 -3.90
C GLY A 94 -18.75 5.55 -4.99
N ASN A 95 -17.49 5.75 -5.42
CA ASN A 95 -16.96 5.24 -6.70
C ASN A 95 -15.98 4.05 -6.60
N GLY A 96 -15.72 3.50 -5.40
CA GLY A 96 -14.65 2.51 -5.21
C GLY A 96 -14.84 1.20 -6.00
N LEU A 97 -16.08 0.72 -6.10
CA LEU A 97 -16.43 -0.50 -6.85
C LEU A 97 -16.34 -0.31 -8.36
N ASP A 98 -16.77 0.84 -8.87
CA ASP A 98 -16.74 1.14 -10.30
C ASP A 98 -15.31 1.45 -10.77
N TRP A 99 -14.50 2.14 -9.95
CA TRP A 99 -13.07 2.32 -10.19
C TRP A 99 -12.31 0.98 -10.25
N LEU A 100 -12.62 0.05 -9.35
CA LEU A 100 -12.04 -1.30 -9.36
C LEU A 100 -12.32 -2.04 -10.66
N LYS A 101 -13.55 -1.99 -11.17
CA LYS A 101 -13.95 -2.67 -12.41
C LYS A 101 -13.31 -2.04 -13.65
N GLU A 102 -13.11 -0.72 -13.65
CA GLU A 102 -12.63 0.04 -14.81
C GLU A 102 -11.09 0.02 -14.93
N HIS A 103 -10.35 0.05 -13.81
CA HIS A 103 -8.89 0.12 -13.83
C HIS A 103 -8.18 -1.24 -13.75
N PHE A 104 -8.85 -2.30 -13.28
CA PHE A 104 -8.34 -3.65 -13.38
C PHE A 104 -8.82 -4.25 -14.70
N ASN A 105 -7.91 -4.44 -15.66
CA ASN A 105 -8.22 -5.15 -16.89
C ASN A 105 -8.44 -6.64 -16.55
N LEU A 106 -9.70 -6.99 -16.25
CA LEU A 106 -10.17 -8.30 -15.72
C LEU A 106 -9.77 -9.52 -16.58
N GLY A 107 -9.19 -9.33 -17.77
CA GLY A 107 -8.71 -10.42 -18.62
C GLY A 107 -7.35 -11.02 -18.20
N ALA A 108 -6.59 -10.39 -17.28
CA ALA A 108 -5.22 -10.81 -16.94
C ALA A 108 -5.04 -11.34 -15.50
N LEU A 109 -6.08 -11.26 -14.65
CA LEU A 109 -6.02 -11.74 -13.26
C LEU A 109 -6.86 -13.01 -13.13
N ALA A 110 -6.35 -14.01 -12.41
CA ALA A 110 -7.09 -15.24 -12.14
C ALA A 110 -8.36 -14.95 -11.32
N ASP A 111 -9.48 -15.59 -11.67
CA ASP A 111 -10.80 -15.38 -11.05
C ASP A 111 -10.78 -15.45 -9.50
N GLY A 112 -9.97 -16.35 -8.94
CA GLY A 112 -9.85 -16.51 -7.48
C GLY A 112 -9.22 -15.31 -6.75
N VAL A 113 -8.30 -14.58 -7.39
CA VAL A 113 -7.70 -13.36 -6.80
C VAL A 113 -8.71 -12.21 -6.81
N LEU A 114 -9.56 -12.15 -7.82
CA LEU A 114 -10.62 -11.17 -7.92
C LEU A 114 -11.69 -11.40 -6.86
N GLU A 115 -12.14 -12.65 -6.69
CA GLU A 115 -13.15 -13.01 -5.71
C GLU A 115 -12.69 -12.71 -4.27
N ALA A 116 -11.44 -13.06 -3.93
CA ALA A 116 -10.87 -12.73 -2.61
C ALA A 116 -10.81 -11.21 -2.36
N LYS A 117 -10.43 -10.41 -3.35
CA LYS A 117 -10.39 -8.95 -3.23
C LYS A 117 -11.79 -8.33 -3.07
N LEU A 118 -12.77 -8.81 -3.84
CA LEU A 118 -14.15 -8.37 -3.69
C LEU A 118 -14.72 -8.77 -2.33
N ASN A 119 -14.36 -9.94 -1.81
CA ASN A 119 -14.73 -10.37 -0.47
C ASN A 119 -14.15 -9.44 0.60
N ASP A 120 -12.84 -9.16 0.58
CA ASP A 120 -12.23 -8.22 1.52
C ASP A 120 -12.90 -6.84 1.50
N LEU A 121 -13.25 -6.37 0.30
CA LEU A 121 -13.94 -5.09 0.12
C LEU A 121 -15.35 -5.08 0.72
N SER A 122 -16.13 -6.13 0.45
CA SER A 122 -17.46 -6.30 1.03
C SER A 122 -17.37 -6.32 2.56
N ARG A 123 -16.42 -7.09 3.11
CA ARG A 123 -16.18 -7.15 4.56
C ARG A 123 -15.83 -5.80 5.17
N TYR A 124 -15.00 -4.98 4.50
CA TYR A 124 -14.70 -3.63 4.96
C TYR A 124 -15.93 -2.71 5.02
N TYR A 125 -16.83 -2.78 4.03
CA TYR A 125 -18.00 -1.90 4.00
C TYR A 125 -19.15 -2.41 4.86
N GLU A 126 -19.34 -3.72 4.95
CA GLU A 126 -20.48 -4.36 5.62
C GLU A 126 -20.20 -4.69 7.09
N GLU A 127 -18.96 -5.00 7.47
CA GLU A 127 -18.59 -5.36 8.85
C GLU A 127 -17.95 -4.17 9.59
N GLU A 128 -18.75 -3.48 10.41
CA GLU A 128 -18.32 -2.30 11.18
C GLU A 128 -17.10 -2.59 12.06
N ALA A 129 -17.05 -3.75 12.72
CA ALA A 129 -15.94 -4.14 13.57
C ALA A 129 -14.60 -4.25 12.82
N ILE A 130 -14.62 -4.78 11.59
CA ILE A 130 -13.42 -4.86 10.74
C ILE A 130 -12.98 -3.45 10.35
N ARG A 131 -13.91 -2.65 9.83
CA ARG A 131 -13.64 -1.27 9.42
C ARG A 131 -13.02 -0.44 10.54
N ASP A 132 -13.58 -0.54 11.74
CA ASP A 132 -13.12 0.23 12.89
C ASP A 132 -11.75 -0.22 13.37
N GLU A 133 -11.46 -1.52 13.34
CA GLU A 133 -10.14 -2.05 13.68
C GLU A 133 -9.06 -1.59 12.66
N LEU A 134 -9.35 -1.67 11.35
CA LEU A 134 -8.41 -1.19 10.31
C LEU A 134 -8.13 0.31 10.46
N ARG A 135 -9.19 1.12 10.66
CA ARG A 135 -9.06 2.56 10.89
C ARG A 135 -8.35 2.89 12.19
N ARG A 136 -8.59 2.12 13.26
CA ARG A 136 -7.91 2.28 14.55
C ARG A 136 -6.41 2.05 14.39
N ARG A 137 -5.98 1.02 13.66
CA ARG A 137 -4.56 0.75 13.42
C ARG A 137 -3.87 1.91 12.73
N LEU A 138 -4.42 2.37 11.61
CA LEU A 138 -3.89 3.53 10.90
C LEU A 138 -3.86 4.77 11.80
N ARG A 139 -4.96 5.06 12.49
CA ARG A 139 -5.04 6.22 13.40
C ARG A 139 -3.97 6.15 14.49
N ASN A 140 -3.79 4.99 15.11
CA ASN A 140 -2.78 4.82 16.15
C ASN A 140 -1.37 5.06 15.59
N THR A 141 -1.04 4.49 14.44
CA THR A 141 0.25 4.76 13.79
C THR A 141 0.45 6.24 13.46
N LEU A 142 -0.59 6.94 12.99
CA LEU A 142 -0.50 8.39 12.74
C LEU A 142 -0.27 9.19 14.03
N LEU A 143 -0.92 8.79 15.13
CA LEU A 143 -0.77 9.45 16.44
C LEU A 143 0.59 9.16 17.08
N ASP A 144 1.15 7.97 16.87
CA ASP A 144 2.49 7.60 17.35
C ASP A 144 3.58 8.46 16.70
N HIS A 145 3.29 9.03 15.53
CA HIS A 145 4.15 9.94 14.77
C HIS A 145 3.63 11.39 14.76
N ASP A 146 2.88 11.80 15.79
CA ASP A 146 2.39 13.18 15.92
C ASP A 146 3.55 14.18 15.97
N GLY A 147 3.40 15.29 15.25
CA GLY A 147 4.45 16.31 15.09
C GLY A 147 5.58 15.94 14.11
N GLU A 148 5.54 14.79 13.46
CA GLU A 148 6.44 14.41 12.37
C GLU A 148 5.84 14.76 10.99
N SER A 149 6.71 14.91 9.98
CA SER A 149 6.26 15.02 8.59
C SER A 149 6.04 13.62 8.01
N ILE A 150 4.79 13.29 7.73
CA ILE A 150 4.37 11.95 7.30
C ILE A 150 4.25 11.89 5.77
N MET A 151 4.89 10.89 5.16
CA MET A 151 4.60 10.40 3.81
C MET A 151 3.77 9.13 3.92
N LEU A 152 2.52 9.18 3.50
CA LEU A 152 1.63 8.01 3.47
C LEU A 152 1.67 7.37 2.07
N ILE A 153 2.04 6.08 2.01
CA ILE A 153 2.05 5.30 0.78
C ILE A 153 0.94 4.24 0.86
N CYS A 154 -0.02 4.33 -0.04
CA CYS A 154 -1.15 3.41 -0.12
C CYS A 154 -1.15 2.71 -1.47
N HIS A 155 -1.31 1.39 -1.47
CA HIS A 155 -1.44 0.62 -2.71
C HIS A 155 -2.88 0.13 -2.92
N SER A 156 -3.46 0.41 -4.09
CA SER A 156 -4.84 0.04 -4.45
C SER A 156 -5.83 0.55 -3.38
N MET A 157 -6.65 -0.30 -2.77
CA MET A 157 -7.59 0.09 -1.71
C MET A 157 -6.97 0.25 -0.31
N GLY A 158 -5.64 0.29 -0.19
CA GLY A 158 -5.03 0.95 0.97
C GLY A 158 -5.33 2.46 0.99
N THR A 159 -5.83 3.01 -0.13
CA THR A 159 -6.32 4.38 -0.31
C THR A 159 -7.75 4.51 0.18
#